data_AF-A0A7C6B8I6-F1
#
_entry.id   AF-A0A7C6B8I6-F1
#
_cell.length_a   1.000
_cell.length_b   1.000
_cell.length_c   1.000
_cell.angle_alpha   90.00
_cell.angle_beta   90.00
_cell.angle_gamma   90.00
#
_symmetry.space_group_name_H-M   'P 1'
#
loop_
_entity.id
_entity.type
_entity.pdbx_description
1 polymer ?
#
loop_
_entity_poly.entity_id
_entity_poly.type
_entity_poly.pdbx_seq_one_letter_code
_entity_poly.pdbx_strand_id
1 'polypeptide(L)'
;MNRKGGFILRALQTLNSVIRFYVDGFRNMKLGKTLWAIIGIKMFIFFVVLKTLFFPNHLKENFTTDQERSEYILNNLAKGVN
;
A
#
# COMPACT_ATOMS: atom_id res chain seq x y z
N MET A 1 -24.60 -34.76 27.32
CA MET A 1 -23.94 -33.61 27.99
C MET A 1 -22.83 -33.07 27.10
N ASN A 2 -23.12 -32.08 26.25
CA ASN A 2 -22.20 -31.62 25.20
C ASN A 2 -21.18 -30.62 25.77
N ARG A 3 -20.05 -31.14 26.28
CA ARG A 3 -18.95 -30.34 26.86
C ARG A 3 -18.21 -29.46 25.84
N LYS A 4 -18.48 -29.60 24.53
CA LYS A 4 -17.75 -28.86 23.48
C LYS A 4 -18.12 -27.38 23.37
N GLY A 5 -19.36 -27.00 23.72
CA GLY A 5 -19.83 -25.61 23.59
C GLY A 5 -19.12 -24.60 24.51
N GLY A 6 -18.69 -25.02 25.71
CA GLY A 6 -18.04 -24.14 26.68
C GLY A 6 -16.63 -23.69 26.29
N PHE A 7 -15.92 -24.48 25.47
CA PHE A 7 -14.55 -24.16 25.05
C PHE A 7 -14.51 -23.06 23.99
N ILE A 8 -15.45 -23.09 23.03
CA ILE A 8 -15.52 -22.13 21.92
C ILE A 8 -15.97 -20.76 22.44
N LEU A 9 -16.91 -20.72 23.39
CA LEU A 9 -17.36 -19.48 24.02
C LEU A 9 -16.24 -18.78 24.81
N ARG A 10 -15.40 -19.56 25.52
CA ARG A 10 -14.22 -19.04 26.22
C ARG A 10 -13.14 -18.56 25.24
N ALA A 11 -12.90 -19.27 24.15
CA ALA A 11 -11.96 -18.86 23.12
C ALA A 11 -12.38 -17.53 22.46
N LEU A 12 -13.67 -17.36 22.14
CA LEU A 12 -14.18 -16.11 21.58
C LEU A 12 -14.10 -14.93 22.56
N GLN A 13 -14.33 -15.17 23.86
CA GLN A 13 -14.16 -14.13 24.88
C GLN A 13 -12.71 -13.68 25.04
N THR A 14 -11.76 -14.62 25.06
CA THR A 14 -10.33 -14.29 25.18
C THR A 14 -9.83 -13.51 23.97
N LEU A 15 -10.23 -13.89 22.75
CA LEU A 15 -9.93 -13.12 21.54
C LEU A 15 -10.47 -11.68 21.61
N ASN A 16 -11.72 -11.50 22.06
CA ASN A 16 -12.31 -10.17 22.19
C ASN A 16 -11.56 -9.31 23.22
N SER A 17 -11.08 -9.92 24.31
CA SER A 17 -10.24 -9.24 25.29
C SER A 17 -8.89 -8.80 24.72
N VAL A 18 -8.22 -9.66 23.94
CA VAL A 18 -6.94 -9.36 23.30
C VAL A 18 -7.08 -8.25 22.25
N ILE A 19 -8.14 -8.29 21.44
CA ILE A 19 -8.42 -7.24 20.45
C ILE A 19 -8.67 -5.90 21.12
N ARG A 20 -9.52 -5.86 22.17
CA ARG A 20 -9.76 -4.62 22.92
C ARG A 20 -8.48 -4.07 23.54
N PHE A 21 -7.67 -4.92 24.16
CA PHE A 21 -6.38 -4.49 24.73
C PHE A 21 -5.44 -3.91 23.66
N TYR A 22 -5.36 -4.52 22.48
CA TYR A 22 -4.54 -3.99 21.38
C TYR A 22 -5.05 -2.64 20.87
N VAL A 23 -6.37 -2.53 20.65
CA VAL A 23 -7.01 -1.28 20.19
C VAL A 23 -6.89 -0.18 21.24
N ASP A 24 -7.14 -0.48 22.51
CA ASP A 24 -7.04 0.48 23.62
C ASP A 24 -5.60 0.90 23.87
N GLY A 25 -4.65 -0.03 23.80
CA GLY A 25 -3.22 0.24 23.87
C GLY A 25 -2.77 1.15 22.73
N PHE A 26 -3.12 0.81 21.49
CA PHE A 26 -2.79 1.61 20.31
C PHE A 26 -3.42 3.01 20.35
N ARG A 27 -4.67 3.12 20.84
CA ARG A 27 -5.38 4.39 20.97
C ARG A 27 -4.81 5.27 22.09
N ASN A 28 -4.33 4.70 23.19
CA ASN A 28 -3.73 5.46 24.30
C ASN A 28 -2.25 5.78 24.07
N MET A 29 -1.59 5.14 23.10
CA MET A 29 -0.21 5.41 22.75
C MET A 29 -0.06 6.66 21.89
N LYS A 30 0.69 7.65 22.39
CA LYS A 30 1.13 8.82 21.60
C LYS A 30 2.22 8.41 20.59
N LEU A 31 3.19 7.61 21.04
CA LEU A 31 4.31 7.14 20.21
C LEU A 31 3.85 6.28 19.03
N GLY A 32 2.93 5.34 19.26
CA GLY A 32 2.41 4.45 18.20
C GLY A 32 1.74 5.22 17.06
N LYS A 33 0.93 6.23 17.38
CA LYS A 33 0.30 7.11 16.38
C LYS A 33 1.32 7.92 15.61
N THR A 34 2.34 8.45 16.30
CA THR A 34 3.44 9.19 15.66
C THR A 34 4.23 8.29 14.70
N LEU A 35 4.57 7.06 15.10
CA LEU A 35 5.27 6.11 14.23
C LEU A 35 4.41 5.73 13.02
N TRP A 36 3.12 5.46 13.21
CA TRP A 36 2.20 5.18 12.10
C TRP A 36 2.09 6.35 11.13
N ALA A 37 2.02 7.58 11.64
CA ALA A 37 2.04 8.78 10.82
C ALA A 37 3.34 8.90 10.02
N ILE A 38 4.50 8.63 10.65
CA ILE A 38 5.81 8.62 9.96
C ILE A 38 5.83 7.57 8.86
N ILE A 39 5.32 6.35 9.11
CA ILE A 39 5.26 5.29 8.10
C ILE A 39 4.37 5.71 6.92
N GLY A 40 3.20 6.30 7.19
CA GLY A 40 2.29 6.81 6.16
C GLY A 40 2.92 7.93 5.33
N ILE A 41 3.56 8.90 5.98
CA ILE A 41 4.28 9.99 5.31
C ILE A 41 5.41 9.43 4.46
N LYS A 42 6.22 8.52 5.01
CA LYS A 42 7.33 7.90 4.29
C LYS A 42 6.81 7.17 3.06
N MET A 43 5.77 6.35 3.18
CA MET A 43 5.14 5.68 2.04
C MET A 43 4.67 6.66 0.96
N PHE A 44 4.03 7.77 1.36
CA PHE A 44 3.61 8.79 0.43
C PHE A 44 4.79 9.48 -0.27
N ILE A 45 5.84 9.83 0.47
CA ILE A 45 7.07 10.43 -0.08
C ILE A 45 7.75 9.47 -1.04
N PHE A 46 7.91 8.19 -0.70
CA PHE A 46 8.49 7.20 -1.61
C PHE A 46 7.66 7.09 -2.90
N PHE A 47 6.33 7.07 -2.79
CA PHE A 47 5.46 7.05 -3.96
C PHE A 47 5.64 8.30 -4.84
N VAL A 48 5.68 9.50 -4.25
CA VAL A 48 5.85 10.75 -4.98
C VAL A 48 7.24 10.88 -5.57
N VAL A 49 8.31 10.56 -4.82
CA VAL A 49 9.70 10.64 -5.30
C VAL A 49 9.93 9.65 -6.43
N LEU A 50 9.52 8.38 -6.27
CA LEU A 50 9.61 7.41 -7.35
C LEU A 50 8.77 7.86 -8.54
N LYS A 51 7.55 8.38 -8.33
CA LYS A 51 6.74 8.88 -9.43
C LYS A 51 7.39 10.06 -10.16
N THR A 52 7.91 11.05 -9.44
CA THR A 52 8.48 12.26 -10.03
C THR A 52 9.86 12.01 -10.64
N LEU A 53 10.66 11.06 -10.11
CA LEU A 53 11.98 10.72 -10.65
C LEU A 53 11.94 9.65 -11.75
N PHE A 54 10.97 8.73 -11.74
CA PHE A 54 10.80 7.72 -12.80
C PHE A 54 9.80 8.15 -13.89
N PHE A 55 8.95 9.16 -13.63
CA PHE A 55 8.09 9.78 -14.64
C PHE A 55 8.27 11.31 -14.77
N PRO A 56 9.48 11.91 -14.65
CA PRO A 56 9.67 13.30 -15.02
C PRO A 56 9.50 13.34 -16.53
N ASN A 57 8.49 14.05 -17.02
CA ASN A 57 8.34 14.35 -18.45
C ASN A 57 8.27 13.15 -19.41
N HIS A 58 8.04 11.92 -18.91
CA HIS A 58 7.94 10.70 -19.74
C HIS A 58 6.80 10.73 -20.77
N LEU A 59 5.94 11.74 -20.77
CA LEU A 59 4.95 11.99 -21.83
C LEU A 59 5.11 13.34 -22.55
N LYS A 60 5.99 14.25 -22.09
CA LYS A 60 5.98 15.65 -22.54
C LYS A 60 7.28 16.21 -23.10
N GLU A 61 8.33 15.40 -23.25
CA GLU A 61 9.49 15.79 -24.04
C GLU A 61 9.43 15.11 -25.42
N ASN A 62 9.08 15.91 -26.44
CA ASN A 62 9.31 15.76 -27.89
C ASN A 62 8.20 15.24 -28.84
N PHE A 63 6.96 14.98 -28.41
CA PHE A 63 5.87 14.64 -29.36
C PHE A 63 4.59 15.40 -29.05
N THR A 64 3.98 15.97 -30.09
CA THR A 64 2.79 16.83 -30.04
C THR A 64 1.49 16.07 -29.74
N THR A 65 1.52 14.73 -29.80
CA THR A 65 0.34 13.87 -29.71
C THR A 65 0.68 12.54 -29.04
N ASP A 66 -0.11 12.14 -28.03
CA ASP A 66 0.12 10.94 -27.21
C ASP A 66 0.00 9.63 -28.03
N GLN A 67 -0.82 9.66 -29.09
CA GLN A 67 -1.01 8.52 -30.01
C GLN A 67 0.27 8.16 -30.80
N GLU A 68 0.99 9.14 -31.37
CA GLU A 68 2.20 8.87 -32.18
C GLU A 68 3.35 8.27 -31.36
N ARG A 69 3.46 8.66 -30.09
CA ARG A 69 4.49 8.14 -29.18
C ARG A 69 4.29 6.66 -28.87
N SER A 70 3.03 6.26 -28.66
CA SER A 70 2.67 4.86 -28.41
C SER A 70 3.02 3.99 -29.61
N GLU A 71 2.70 4.43 -30.82
CA GLU A 71 3.01 3.72 -32.07
C GLU A 71 4.52 3.60 -32.32
N TYR A 72 5.30 4.64 -32.03
CA TYR A 72 6.76 4.59 -32.18
C TYR A 72 7.44 3.60 -31.21
N ILE A 73 6.98 3.53 -29.96
CA ILE A 73 7.50 2.58 -28.97
C ILE A 73 7.12 1.14 -29.34
N LEU A 74 5.87 0.92 -29.76
CA LEU A 74 5.40 -0.39 -30.25
C LEU A 74 6.23 -0.89 -31.43
N ASN A 75 6.51 -0.01 -32.40
CA ASN A 75 7.33 -0.35 -33.56
C ASN A 75 8.80 -0.66 -33.21
N ASN A 76 9.38 0.03 -32.23
CA ASN A 76 10.76 -0.24 -31.79
C ASN A 76 10.87 -1.53 -30.96
N LEU A 77 9.89 -1.84 -30.11
CA LEU A 77 9.85 -3.11 -29.37
C LEU A 77 9.60 -4.31 -30.30
N ALA A 78 8.78 -4.14 -31.34
CA ALA A 78 8.54 -5.19 -32.33
C ALA A 78 9.76 -5.46 -33.22
N LYS A 79 10.62 -4.45 -33.48
CA LYS A 79 11.85 -4.62 -34.26
C LYS A 79 12.96 -5.37 -33.52
N GLY A 80 13.04 -5.26 -32.19
CA GLY A 80 14.06 -5.94 -31.39
C GLY A 80 13.79 -7.42 -31.12
N VAL A 81 12.67 -7.96 -31.62
CA VAL A 81 12.24 -9.36 -31.44
C VAL A 81 12.45 -10.21 -32.71
N ASN A 82 12.97 -9.62 -33.80
CA ASN A 82 13.38 -10.34 -35.01
C ASN A 82 14.90 -10.41 -35.14
#